data_AF-A0A2M8S9Z4-F1
#
_entry.id   AF-A0A2M8S9Z4-F1
#
_cell.length_a   1.000
_cell.length_b   1.000
_cell.length_c   1.000
_cell.angle_alpha   90.00
_cell.angle_beta   90.00
_cell.angle_gamma   90.00
#
_symmetry.space_group_name_H-M   'P 1'
#
loop_
_entity.id
_entity.type
_entity.pdbx_description
1 polymer ?
#
loop_
_entity_poly.entity_id
_entity_poly.type
_entity_poly.pdbx_seq_one_letter_code
_entity_poly.pdbx_strand_id
1 'polypeptide(L)'
;MPGYLMRSPQGIDLDVIFGQYRWTEEALTHPEQDPAGYPVIGLPYLILMKMAATRAQDWADISRMLGWASDEDLDKVRAVVARYSPEDSGDLESLIFIGQKERQMPPDSE
;
A
#
# COMPACT_ATOMS: atom_id res chain seq x y z
N MET A 1 -4.86 12.60 -4.40
CA MET A 1 -3.46 12.98 -4.69
C MET A 1 -3.43 13.70 -6.03
N PRO A 2 -2.61 14.75 -6.21
CA PRO A 2 -2.40 15.36 -7.52
C PRO A 2 -1.61 14.42 -8.43
N GLY A 3 -1.92 14.44 -9.72
CA GLY A 3 -1.24 13.60 -10.71
C GLY A 3 -1.63 13.95 -12.14
N TYR A 4 -1.09 13.20 -13.09
CA TYR A 4 -1.33 13.38 -14.51
C TYR A 4 -1.25 12.05 -15.26
N LEU A 5 -2.24 11.78 -16.11
CA LEU A 5 -2.24 10.63 -17.01
C LEU A 5 -1.46 10.96 -18.29
N MET A 6 -0.37 10.24 -18.52
CA MET A 6 0.45 10.31 -19.74
C MET A 6 0.24 9.08 -20.60
N ARG A 7 0.66 9.16 -21.86
CA ARG A 7 0.74 8.01 -22.75
C ARG A 7 2.16 7.83 -23.25
N SER A 8 2.71 6.63 -23.08
CA SER A 8 4.02 6.27 -23.62
C SER A 8 4.02 6.30 -25.16
N PRO A 9 5.19 6.35 -25.82
CA PRO A 9 5.29 6.24 -27.27
C PRO A 9 4.68 4.95 -27.84
N GLN A 10 4.57 3.90 -27.02
CA GLN A 10 3.96 2.61 -27.37
C GLN A 10 2.45 2.56 -27.10
N GLY A 11 1.84 3.66 -26.64
CA GLY A 11 0.40 3.73 -26.37
C GLY A 11 -0.05 3.24 -24.99
N ILE A 12 0.90 2.85 -24.12
CA ILE A 12 0.63 2.44 -22.73
C ILE A 12 0.32 3.68 -21.88
N ASP A 13 -0.77 3.62 -21.12
CA ASP A 13 -1.15 4.68 -20.18
C ASP A 13 -0.25 4.65 -18.94
N LEU A 14 0.23 5.81 -18.53
CA LEU A 14 1.12 6.02 -17.38
C LEU A 14 0.47 7.02 -16.43
N ASP A 15 0.09 6.57 -15.24
CA ASP A 15 -0.38 7.47 -14.20
C ASP A 15 0.81 8.02 -13.40
N VAL A 16 1.01 9.34 -13.45
CA VAL A 16 2.10 10.02 -12.77
C VAL A 16 1.55 10.73 -11.55
N ILE A 17 1.88 10.23 -10.37
CA ILE A 17 1.46 10.81 -9.09
C ILE A 17 2.52 11.79 -8.61
N PHE A 18 2.11 13.00 -8.23
CA PHE A 18 3.01 13.98 -7.64
C PHE A 18 2.97 13.87 -6.10
N GLY A 19 4.11 13.55 -5.51
CA GLY A 19 4.26 13.43 -4.05
C GLY A 19 4.90 14.67 -3.42
N GLN A 20 4.14 15.38 -2.57
CA GLN A 20 4.69 16.32 -1.59
C GLN A 20 4.39 15.83 -0.16
N TYR A 21 4.39 14.51 0.03
CA TYR A 21 4.12 13.92 1.34
C TYR A 21 5.40 13.85 2.17
N ARG A 22 5.26 13.97 3.49
CA ARG A 22 6.41 13.95 4.43
C ARG A 22 7.22 12.65 4.38
N TRP A 23 6.61 11.57 3.89
CA TRP A 23 7.24 10.26 3.73
C TRP A 23 7.87 10.04 2.34
N THR A 24 7.62 10.93 1.36
CA THR A 24 8.01 10.70 -0.04
C THR A 24 9.54 10.59 -0.21
N GLU A 25 10.32 11.45 0.43
CA GLU A 25 11.79 11.41 0.34
C GLU A 25 12.36 10.10 0.90
N GLU A 26 11.85 9.66 2.06
CA GLU A 26 12.30 8.43 2.71
C GLU A 26 11.96 7.19 1.87
N ALA A 27 10.74 7.14 1.30
CA ALA A 27 10.28 6.08 0.43
C ALA A 27 11.08 5.96 -0.87
N LEU A 28 11.48 7.09 -1.46
CA LEU A 28 12.23 7.11 -2.72
C LEU A 28 13.73 6.85 -2.53
N THR A 29 14.28 7.09 -1.34
CA THR A 29 15.70 6.84 -1.04
C THR A 29 15.98 5.36 -0.83
N HIS A 30 14.98 4.58 -0.41
CA HIS A 30 15.09 3.16 -0.12
C HIS A 30 14.02 2.35 -0.88
N PRO A 31 14.05 2.34 -2.23
CA PRO A 31 13.09 1.56 -3.00
C PRO A 31 13.33 0.06 -2.79
N GLU A 32 12.24 -0.71 -2.80
CA GLU A 32 12.30 -2.17 -2.93
C GLU A 32 12.47 -2.56 -4.40
N GLN A 33 12.79 -3.82 -4.67
CA GLN A 33 12.85 -4.34 -6.04
C GLN A 33 11.72 -5.34 -6.28
N ASP A 34 11.05 -5.21 -7.41
CA ASP A 34 10.12 -6.22 -7.87
C ASP A 34 10.88 -7.47 -8.42
N PRO A 35 10.18 -8.57 -8.72
CA PRO A 35 10.82 -9.78 -9.28
C PRO A 35 11.54 -9.57 -10.63
N ALA A 36 11.25 -8.47 -11.34
CA ALA A 36 11.92 -8.11 -12.59
C ALA A 36 13.11 -7.16 -12.37
N GLY A 37 13.40 -6.77 -11.13
CA GLY A 37 14.50 -5.89 -10.73
C GLY A 37 14.21 -4.40 -10.86
N TYR A 38 12.94 -4.00 -11.08
CA TYR A 38 12.56 -2.59 -11.12
C TYR A 38 12.39 -2.02 -9.71
N PRO A 39 12.78 -0.76 -9.49
CA PRO A 39 12.55 -0.09 -8.22
C PRO A 39 11.04 0.15 -8.04
N VAL A 40 10.52 -0.32 -6.92
CA VAL A 40 9.13 -0.14 -6.50
C VAL A 40 9.07 0.49 -5.13
N ILE A 41 7.97 1.18 -4.85
CA ILE A 41 7.70 1.71 -3.52
C ILE A 41 7.46 0.55 -2.56
N GLY A 42 8.13 0.57 -1.41
CA GLY A 42 7.98 -0.49 -0.41
C GLY A 42 6.56 -0.56 0.16
N LEU A 43 6.17 -1.76 0.62
CA LEU A 43 4.83 -2.01 1.15
C LEU A 43 4.36 -0.96 2.18
N PRO A 44 5.16 -0.53 3.18
CA PRO A 44 4.74 0.44 4.19
C PRO A 44 4.20 1.76 3.60
N TYR A 45 4.88 2.27 2.57
CA TYR A 45 4.52 3.53 1.93
C TYR A 45 3.40 3.36 0.89
N LEU A 46 3.31 2.19 0.26
CA LEU A 46 2.17 1.84 -0.59
C LEU A 46 0.87 1.80 0.22
N ILE A 47 0.90 1.25 1.43
CA ILE A 47 -0.25 1.22 2.34
C ILE A 47 -0.65 2.63 2.76
N LEU A 48 0.30 3.47 3.22
CA LEU A 48 0.03 4.88 3.51
C LEU A 48 -0.61 5.61 2.33
N MET A 49 -0.06 5.41 1.14
CA MET A 49 -0.56 6.03 -0.08
C MET A 49 -2.01 5.61 -0.36
N LYS A 50 -2.32 4.31 -0.27
CA LYS A 50 -3.66 3.80 -0.50
C LYS A 50 -4.66 4.25 0.56
N MET A 51 -4.29 4.22 1.85
CA MET A 51 -5.15 4.73 2.93
C MET A 51 -5.48 6.21 2.73
N ALA A 52 -4.50 7.04 2.35
CA ALA A 52 -4.70 8.46 2.07
C ALA A 52 -5.48 8.74 0.76
N ALA A 53 -5.50 7.79 -0.17
CA ALA A 53 -6.16 7.96 -1.46
C ALA A 53 -7.69 7.84 -1.37
N THR A 54 -8.22 7.08 -0.40
CA THR A 54 -9.49 6.38 -0.65
C THR A 54 -10.66 6.65 0.26
N ARG A 55 -11.79 6.88 -0.44
CA ARG A 55 -13.15 6.56 -0.01
C ARG A 55 -13.30 5.04 0.10
N ALA A 56 -14.15 4.56 1.01
CA ALA A 56 -14.48 3.19 1.45
C ALA A 56 -14.26 1.93 0.56
N GLN A 57 -13.97 2.02 -0.75
CA GLN A 57 -13.88 0.88 -1.67
C GLN A 57 -12.48 0.23 -1.79
N ASP A 58 -11.38 0.94 -1.48
CA ASP A 58 -10.00 0.38 -1.53
C ASP A 58 -9.60 -0.41 -0.28
N TRP A 59 -10.47 -0.49 0.73
CA TRP A 59 -10.19 -1.19 1.99
C TRP A 59 -10.03 -2.70 1.79
N ALA A 60 -10.74 -3.28 0.81
CA ALA A 60 -10.63 -4.70 0.49
C ALA A 60 -9.25 -5.07 -0.10
N ASP A 61 -8.70 -4.24 -0.99
CA ASP A 61 -7.38 -4.46 -1.57
C ASP A 61 -6.28 -4.29 -0.52
N ILE A 62 -6.40 -3.25 0.32
CA ILE A 62 -5.48 -3.01 1.44
C ILE A 62 -5.50 -4.21 2.40
N SER A 63 -6.69 -4.63 2.83
CA SER A 63 -6.90 -5.80 3.70
C SER A 63 -6.25 -7.04 3.09
N ARG A 64 -6.52 -7.34 1.82
CA ARG A 64 -5.94 -8.49 1.13
C ARG A 64 -4.42 -8.43 1.12
N MET A 65 -3.81 -7.33 0.71
CA MET A 65 -2.33 -7.20 0.69
C MET A 65 -1.74 -7.43 2.09
N LEU A 66 -2.33 -6.84 3.13
CA LEU A 66 -1.88 -6.98 4.50
C LEU A 66 -2.05 -8.43 5.03
N GLY A 67 -3.09 -9.15 4.61
CA GLY A 67 -3.31 -10.55 4.99
C GLY A 67 -2.24 -11.52 4.47
N TRP A 68 -1.56 -11.17 3.38
CA TRP A 68 -0.48 -11.96 2.78
C TRP A 68 0.93 -11.48 3.16
N ALA A 69 1.05 -10.32 3.81
CA ALA A 69 2.33 -9.78 4.24
C ALA A 69 2.97 -10.64 5.35
N SER A 70 4.30 -10.62 5.42
CA SER A 70 5.04 -11.24 6.51
C SER A 70 4.89 -10.41 7.80
N ASP A 71 5.12 -11.03 8.96
CA ASP A 71 5.10 -10.30 10.24
C ASP A 71 6.12 -9.14 10.25
N GLU A 72 7.29 -9.36 9.63
CA GLU A 72 8.32 -8.32 9.49
C GLU A 72 7.82 -7.13 8.66
N ASP A 73 7.12 -7.40 7.55
CA ASP A 73 6.58 -6.34 6.70
C ASP A 73 5.41 -5.62 7.37
N LEU A 74 4.57 -6.35 8.12
CA LEU A 74 3.51 -5.76 8.93
C LEU A 74 4.09 -4.82 10.01
N ASP A 75 5.19 -5.19 10.65
CA ASP A 75 5.86 -4.33 11.64
C ASP A 75 6.44 -3.06 10.99
N LYS A 76 7.00 -3.16 9.78
CA LYS A 76 7.42 -1.98 9.00
C LYS A 76 6.24 -1.09 8.64
N VAL A 77 5.11 -1.67 8.21
CA VAL A 77 3.87 -0.93 7.91
C VAL A 77 3.39 -0.20 9.16
N ARG A 78 3.31 -0.88 10.31
CA ARG A 78 2.91 -0.26 11.59
C ARG A 78 3.81 0.91 11.96
N ALA A 79 5.13 0.74 11.88
CA ALA A 79 6.09 1.78 12.22
C ALA A 79 5.92 3.04 11.35
N VAL A 80 5.70 2.83 10.04
CA VAL A 80 5.52 3.92 9.08
C VAL A 80 4.15 4.60 9.26
N VAL A 81 3.07 3.85 9.46
CA VAL A 81 1.74 4.41 9.74
C VAL A 81 1.73 5.19 11.06
N ALA A 82 2.28 4.63 12.15
CA ALA A 82 2.37 5.32 13.43
C ALA A 82 3.16 6.64 13.35
N ARG A 83 4.15 6.72 12.44
CA ARG A 83 4.97 7.93 12.24
C ARG A 83 4.28 9.00 11.39
N TYR A 84 3.57 8.60 10.34
CA TYR A 84 3.09 9.54 9.31
C TYR A 84 1.57 9.71 9.25
N SER A 85 0.79 8.76 9.77
CA SER A 85 -0.66 8.82 9.91
C SER A 85 -1.11 8.11 11.20
N PRO A 86 -0.69 8.58 12.39
CA PRO A 86 -1.00 7.92 13.66
C PRO A 86 -2.51 7.75 13.89
N GLU A 87 -3.33 8.66 13.37
CA GLU A 87 -4.80 8.61 13.39
C GLU A 87 -5.37 7.35 12.73
N ASP A 88 -4.70 6.81 11.71
CA ASP A 88 -5.14 5.66 10.94
C ASP A 88 -4.67 4.32 11.54
N SER A 89 -3.94 4.33 12.67
CA SER A 89 -3.35 3.11 13.24
C SER A 89 -4.41 2.07 13.64
N GLY A 90 -5.56 2.52 14.17
CA GLY A 90 -6.65 1.60 14.54
C GLY A 90 -7.32 0.95 13.34
N ASP A 91 -7.43 1.71 12.26
CA ASP A 91 -7.95 1.26 10.98
C ASP A 91 -7.00 0.26 10.30
N LEU A 92 -5.69 0.52 10.37
CA LEU A 92 -4.65 -0.41 9.92
C LEU A 92 -4.78 -1.77 10.61
N GLU A 93 -4.88 -1.83 11.94
CA GLU A 93 -4.97 -3.11 12.65
C GLU A 93 -6.26 -3.86 12.30
N SER A 94 -7.36 -3.14 12.08
CA SER A 94 -8.63 -3.74 11.63
C SER A 94 -8.47 -4.38 10.24
N LEU A 95 -7.79 -3.69 9.32
CA LEU A 95 -7.49 -4.20 7.98
C LEU A 95 -6.56 -5.42 7.99
N ILE A 96 -5.51 -5.41 8.83
CA ILE A 96 -4.62 -6.56 9.01
C ILE A 96 -5.43 -7.77 9.49
N PHE A 97 -6.27 -7.56 10.51
CA PHE A 97 -7.09 -8.63 11.08
C PHE A 97 -8.05 -9.23 10.03
N ILE A 98 -8.76 -8.39 9.28
CA ILE A 98 -9.69 -8.84 8.24
C ILE A 98 -8.93 -9.65 7.18
N GLY A 99 -7.81 -9.13 6.67
CA GLY A 99 -7.02 -9.80 5.64
C GLY A 99 -6.49 -11.17 6.07
N GLN A 100 -6.01 -11.27 7.31
CA GLN A 100 -5.55 -12.54 7.87
C GLN A 100 -6.70 -13.55 8.03
N LYS A 101 -7.90 -13.08 8.39
CA LYS A 101 -9.10 -13.93 8.48
C LYS A 101 -9.55 -14.43 7.12
N GLU A 102 -9.60 -13.57 6.10
CA GLU A 102 -9.95 -13.94 4.73
C GLU A 102 -8.98 -15.00 4.17
N ARG A 103 -7.68 -14.87 4.44
CA ARG A 103 -6.67 -15.87 4.05
C ARG A 103 -6.91 -17.25 4.69
N GLN A 104 -7.49 -17.29 5.89
CA GLN A 104 -7.76 -18.53 6.62
C GLN A 104 -9.10 -19.17 6.20
N MET A 105 -9.99 -18.43 5.54
CA MET A 105 -11.23 -18.98 5.02
C MET A 105 -10.98 -19.67 3.67
N PRO A 106 -11.42 -20.93 3.47
CA PRO A 106 -11.36 -21.56 2.15
C PRO A 106 -12.24 -20.76 1.17
N PRO A 107 -11.87 -20.70 -0.13
CA PRO A 107 -12.72 -20.06 -1.14
C PRO A 107 -14.04 -20.84 -1.19
N ASP A 108 -15.13 -20.16 -0.83
CA ASP A 108 -16.53 -20.58 -0.82
C ASP A 108 -16.78 -22.10 -0.79
N SER A 109 -17.04 -22.61 0.41
CA SER A 109 -17.91 -23.77 0.57
C SER A 109 -19.36 -23.30 0.31
N GLU A 110 -19.70 -23.07 -0.97
CA GLU A 110 -21.09 -23.08 -1.44
C GLU A 110 -21.56 -24.53 -1.70
#